data_AF-A0A286IHL9-F1
#
_entry.id   AF-A0A286IHL9-F1
#
_cell.length_a   1.000
_cell.length_b   1.000
_cell.length_c   1.000
_cell.angle_alpha   90.00
_cell.angle_beta   90.00
_cell.angle_gamma   90.00
#
_symmetry.space_group_name_H-M   'P 1'
#
loop_
_entity.id
_entity.type
_entity.pdbx_description
1 polymer ?
#
loop_
_entity_poly.entity_id
_entity_poly.type
_entity_poly.pdbx_seq_one_letter_code
_entity_poly.pdbx_strand_id
1 'polypeptide(L)'
;MVILWLKRLQTKLMKHLLLFVFFITIYTSCSLGDYIQPESKELKSIVISNEHAQVMMSKELYHFYNTSDKSFEFYEIYWKNRYLINYKPLKETLHISMDICSGWIPIYYVGISEMMLEKLSNSGLLFEQYDELLEKAPPGKSEVVKTNGCMGYYGK
;
A
#
# COMPACT_ATOMS: atom_id res chain seq x y z
N MET A 1 15.46 -35.88 -51.53
CA MET A 1 16.38 -35.02 -50.77
C MET A 1 15.75 -33.69 -50.33
N VAL A 2 14.95 -33.02 -51.18
CA VAL A 2 14.29 -31.72 -50.90
C VAL A 2 13.31 -31.73 -49.71
N ILE A 3 12.50 -32.79 -49.55
CA ILE A 3 11.48 -32.91 -48.49
C ILE A 3 12.11 -32.96 -47.08
N LEU A 4 13.26 -33.64 -46.94
CA LEU A 4 14.01 -33.70 -45.67
C LEU A 4 14.63 -32.35 -45.31
N TRP A 5 15.02 -31.56 -46.31
CA TRP A 5 15.58 -30.22 -46.12
C TRP A 5 14.49 -29.22 -45.68
N LEU A 6 13.31 -29.28 -46.30
CA LEU A 6 12.14 -28.47 -45.92
C LEU A 6 11.65 -28.78 -44.50
N LYS A 7 11.60 -30.06 -44.09
CA LYS A 7 11.26 -30.43 -42.70
C LYS A 7 12.29 -29.95 -41.68
N ARG A 8 13.59 -29.97 -42.01
CA ARG A 8 14.65 -29.41 -41.16
C ARG A 8 14.59 -27.88 -41.07
N LEU A 9 14.19 -27.20 -42.14
CA LEU A 9 14.01 -25.75 -42.16
C LEU A 9 12.78 -25.33 -41.32
N GLN A 10 11.64 -26.00 -41.47
CA GLN A 10 10.44 -25.76 -40.67
C GLN A 10 10.67 -25.98 -39.16
N THR A 11 11.35 -27.06 -38.79
CA THR A 11 11.65 -27.35 -37.38
C THR A 11 12.64 -26.35 -36.77
N LYS A 12 13.59 -25.83 -37.54
CA LYS A 12 14.43 -24.72 -37.08
C LYS A 12 13.60 -23.46 -36.91
N LEU A 13 12.79 -23.07 -37.90
CA LEU A 13 11.98 -21.85 -37.83
C LEU A 13 11.00 -21.86 -36.65
N MET A 14 10.28 -22.98 -36.42
CA MET A 14 9.37 -23.15 -35.28
C MET A 14 10.08 -23.06 -33.93
N LYS A 15 11.29 -23.62 -33.81
CA LYS A 15 12.08 -23.54 -32.57
C LYS A 15 12.49 -22.11 -32.24
N HIS A 16 12.89 -21.33 -33.26
CA HIS A 16 13.26 -19.94 -33.07
C HIS A 16 12.04 -19.08 -32.74
N LEU A 17 10.89 -19.36 -33.36
CA LEU A 17 9.62 -18.70 -33.03
C LEU A 17 9.17 -19.00 -31.60
N LEU A 18 9.25 -20.26 -31.15
CA LEU A 18 8.91 -20.67 -29.79
C LEU A 18 9.83 -20.01 -28.74
N LEU A 19 11.14 -19.94 -29.01
CA LEU A 19 12.09 -19.21 -28.16
C LEU A 19 11.76 -17.72 -28.10
N PHE A 20 11.45 -17.10 -29.24
CA PHE A 20 11.09 -15.69 -29.30
C PHE A 20 9.80 -15.38 -28.52
N VAL A 21 8.76 -16.21 -28.64
CA VAL A 21 7.53 -16.07 -27.85
C VAL A 21 7.80 -16.25 -26.35
N PHE A 22 8.63 -17.22 -25.97
CA PHE A 22 9.02 -17.44 -24.57
C PHE A 22 9.77 -16.24 -23.97
N PHE A 23 10.68 -15.63 -24.74
CA PHE A 23 11.34 -14.39 -24.32
C PHE A 23 10.35 -13.23 -24.18
N ILE A 24 9.43 -13.04 -25.14
CA ILE A 24 8.40 -11.99 -25.03
C ILE A 24 7.56 -12.17 -23.76
N THR A 25 7.11 -13.39 -23.47
CA THR A 25 6.31 -13.65 -22.27
C THR A 25 7.08 -13.33 -20.98
N ILE A 26 8.38 -13.66 -20.91
CA ILE A 26 9.21 -13.33 -19.75
C ILE A 26 9.41 -11.82 -19.62
N TYR A 27 9.64 -11.12 -20.73
CA TYR A 27 9.82 -9.66 -20.72
C TYR A 27 8.52 -8.93 -20.36
N THR A 28 7.35 -9.41 -20.77
CA THR A 28 6.06 -8.83 -20.37
C THR A 28 5.65 -9.16 -18.94
N SER A 29 6.13 -10.28 -18.38
CA SER A 29 5.83 -10.67 -16.99
C SER A 29 6.62 -9.88 -15.94
N CYS A 30 7.57 -9.03 -16.36
CA CYS A 30 8.48 -8.35 -15.44
C CYS A 30 8.26 -6.82 -15.33
N SER A 31 7.27 -6.23 -16.01
CA SER A 31 7.12 -4.76 -16.09
C SER A 31 5.88 -4.14 -15.44
N LEU A 32 5.04 -4.88 -14.71
CA LEU A 32 3.89 -4.29 -14.02
C LEU A 32 3.75 -4.87 -12.61
N GLY A 33 4.74 -4.59 -11.76
CA GLY A 33 4.39 -4.41 -10.35
C GLY A 33 3.70 -3.06 -10.28
N ASP A 34 2.36 -3.05 -10.32
CA ASP A 34 1.59 -1.81 -10.28
C ASP A 34 2.04 -0.98 -9.07
N TYR A 35 2.66 0.17 -9.35
CA TYR A 35 2.88 1.19 -8.34
C TYR A 35 1.51 1.73 -7.99
N ILE A 36 0.89 1.16 -6.96
CA ILE A 36 -0.40 1.62 -6.48
C ILE A 36 -0.14 2.91 -5.71
N GLN A 37 -0.37 4.05 -6.36
CA GLN A 37 -0.26 5.35 -5.74
C GLN A 37 -1.39 5.52 -4.72
N PRO A 38 -1.10 5.73 -3.42
CA PRO A 38 -2.14 6.01 -2.44
C PRO A 38 -2.70 7.41 -2.63
N GLU A 39 -3.99 7.58 -2.33
CA GLU A 39 -4.59 8.90 -2.13
C GLU A 39 -4.12 9.40 -0.76
N SER A 40 -3.43 10.53 -0.71
CA SER A 40 -2.68 10.93 0.48
C SER A 40 -2.88 12.40 0.84
N LYS A 41 -2.93 12.69 2.15
CA LYS A 41 -3.09 14.03 2.69
C LYS A 41 -2.16 14.27 3.87
N GLU A 42 -1.44 15.38 3.82
CA GLU A 42 -0.68 15.85 4.98
C GLU A 42 -1.63 16.52 5.99
N LEU A 43 -1.57 16.09 7.24
CA LEU A 43 -2.19 16.82 8.33
C LEU A 43 -1.40 18.12 8.56
N LYS A 44 -2.03 19.27 8.29
CA LYS A 44 -1.37 20.57 8.40
C LYS A 44 -0.78 20.78 9.79
N SER A 45 0.47 21.23 9.83
CA SER A 45 1.22 21.50 11.06
C SER A 45 0.69 22.74 11.78
N ILE A 46 -0.38 22.57 12.55
CA ILE A 46 -0.67 23.44 13.69
C ILE A 46 0.32 23.03 14.81
N VAL A 47 0.69 23.95 15.71
CA VAL A 47 1.48 23.61 16.91
C VAL A 47 0.59 22.75 17.83
N ILE A 48 0.48 21.47 17.51
CA ILE A 48 -0.29 20.46 18.24
C ILE A 48 0.68 19.46 18.86
N SER A 49 0.32 18.93 20.03
CA SER A 49 1.09 17.86 20.68
C SER A 49 1.06 16.58 19.82
N ASN A 50 2.02 15.69 20.04
CA ASN A 50 2.06 14.38 19.40
C ASN A 50 0.75 13.60 19.62
N GLU A 51 0.26 13.59 20.86
CA GLU A 51 -0.99 12.93 21.25
C GLU A 51 -2.19 13.49 20.47
N HIS A 52 -2.30 14.81 20.41
CA HIS A 52 -3.38 15.46 19.68
C HIS A 52 -3.29 15.19 18.17
N ALA A 53 -2.08 15.11 17.62
CA ALA A 53 -1.88 14.73 16.23
C ALA A 53 -2.38 13.31 15.96
N GLN A 54 -2.06 12.33 16.81
CA GLN A 54 -2.53 10.94 16.64
C GLN A 54 -4.06 10.85 16.62
N VAL A 55 -4.72 11.52 17.58
CA VAL A 55 -6.19 11.59 17.64
C VAL A 55 -6.78 12.29 16.41
N MET A 56 -6.17 13.39 15.95
CA MET A 56 -6.64 14.12 14.78
C MET A 56 -6.46 13.32 13.49
N MET A 57 -5.42 12.51 13.38
CA MET A 57 -5.15 11.69 12.20
C MET A 57 -6.24 10.65 11.94
N SER A 58 -6.84 10.05 12.99
CA SER A 58 -7.92 9.07 12.81
C SER A 58 -9.22 9.73 12.34
N LYS A 59 -9.53 10.92 12.88
CA LYS A 59 -10.63 11.78 12.42
C LYS A 59 -10.44 12.20 10.97
N GLU A 60 -9.25 12.69 10.66
CA GLU A 60 -8.91 13.14 9.32
C GLU A 60 -8.95 11.98 8.33
N LEU A 61 -8.50 10.79 8.70
CA LEU A 61 -8.52 9.62 7.82
C LEU A 61 -9.95 9.21 7.45
N TYR A 62 -10.85 9.12 8.44
CA TYR A 62 -12.25 8.79 8.16
C TYR A 62 -12.92 9.84 7.27
N HIS A 63 -12.73 11.13 7.60
CA HIS A 63 -13.24 12.23 6.79
C HIS A 63 -12.67 12.18 5.36
N PHE A 64 -11.35 12.05 5.23
CA PHE A 64 -10.65 12.02 3.96
C PHE A 64 -11.13 10.85 3.09
N TYR A 65 -11.18 9.64 3.63
CA TYR A 65 -11.75 8.49 2.92
C TYR A 65 -13.15 8.80 2.39
N ASN A 66 -14.03 9.42 3.19
CA ASN A 66 -15.41 9.72 2.78
C ASN A 66 -15.57 10.84 1.76
N THR A 67 -14.62 11.76 1.68
CA THR A 67 -14.65 12.88 0.73
C THR A 67 -13.83 12.63 -0.54
N SER A 68 -12.93 11.66 -0.52
CA SER A 68 -12.05 11.35 -1.64
C SER A 68 -12.68 10.39 -2.65
N ASP A 69 -12.06 10.30 -3.84
CA ASP A 69 -12.44 9.32 -4.86
C ASP A 69 -12.26 7.88 -4.32
N LYS A 70 -13.26 7.04 -4.54
CA LYS A 70 -13.31 5.63 -4.09
C LYS A 70 -12.57 4.66 -5.01
N SER A 71 -11.97 5.16 -6.09
CA SER A 71 -11.16 4.37 -7.03
C SER A 71 -9.79 3.95 -6.49
N PHE A 72 -9.31 4.61 -5.43
CA PHE A 72 -8.02 4.33 -4.82
C PHE A 72 -8.07 3.12 -3.87
N GLU A 73 -7.02 2.32 -3.90
CA GLU A 73 -6.89 1.14 -3.02
C GLU A 73 -6.53 1.53 -1.58
N PHE A 74 -5.83 2.66 -1.41
CA PHE A 74 -5.29 3.13 -0.13
C PHE A 74 -5.57 4.60 0.11
N TYR A 75 -5.85 4.93 1.37
CA TYR A 75 -6.05 6.29 1.86
C TYR A 75 -5.09 6.57 3.00
N GLU A 76 -4.30 7.63 2.88
CA GLU A 76 -3.20 7.93 3.79
C GLU A 76 -3.30 9.32 4.40
N ILE A 77 -3.18 9.39 5.73
CA ILE A 77 -2.88 10.64 6.44
C ILE A 77 -1.48 10.53 7.02
N TYR A 78 -0.65 11.54 6.79
CA TYR A 78 0.66 11.64 7.42
C TYR A 78 0.88 12.99 8.11
N TRP A 79 1.74 13.00 9.13
CA TRP A 79 2.09 14.21 9.88
C TRP A 79 3.59 14.32 10.12
N LYS A 80 4.18 15.44 9.65
CA LYS A 80 5.59 15.83 9.89
C LYS A 80 6.62 14.72 9.64
N ASN A 81 6.38 13.84 8.67
CA ASN A 81 7.21 12.65 8.38
C ASN A 81 7.45 11.74 9.59
N ARG A 82 6.61 11.84 10.63
CA ARG A 82 6.71 11.04 11.85
C ARG A 82 5.65 9.96 11.86
N TYR A 83 4.39 10.37 11.72
CA TYR A 83 3.25 9.47 11.81
C TYR A 83 2.58 9.28 10.46
N LEU A 84 2.19 8.04 10.17
CA LEU A 84 1.32 7.66 9.06
C LEU A 84 0.21 6.76 9.58
N ILE A 85 -1.01 7.01 9.11
CA ILE A 85 -2.13 6.07 9.19
C ILE A 85 -2.65 5.82 7.77
N ASN A 86 -2.76 4.55 7.38
CA ASN A 86 -3.15 4.10 6.05
C ASN A 86 -4.34 3.13 6.18
N TYR A 87 -5.40 3.38 5.43
CA TYR A 87 -6.59 2.54 5.37
C TYR A 87 -6.77 1.92 3.99
N LYS A 88 -7.02 0.61 3.94
CA LYS A 88 -7.29 -0.17 2.73
C LYS A 88 -8.68 -0.80 2.83
N PRO A 89 -9.73 -0.18 2.24
CA PRO A 89 -11.11 -0.59 2.43
C PRO A 89 -11.39 -2.02 1.96
N LEU A 90 -10.92 -2.39 0.77
CA LEU A 90 -11.23 -3.70 0.16
C LEU A 90 -10.62 -4.89 0.91
N LYS A 91 -9.58 -4.67 1.70
CA LYS A 91 -8.98 -5.70 2.56
C LYS A 91 -9.36 -5.55 4.02
N GLU A 92 -10.11 -4.49 4.35
CA GLU A 92 -10.46 -4.12 5.72
C GLU A 92 -9.23 -4.06 6.62
N THR A 93 -8.21 -3.32 6.20
CA THR A 93 -6.94 -3.22 6.96
C THR A 93 -6.57 -1.79 7.26
N LEU A 94 -5.95 -1.61 8.42
CA LEU A 94 -5.43 -0.34 8.90
C LEU A 94 -3.97 -0.51 9.29
N HIS A 95 -3.16 0.43 8.85
CA HIS A 95 -1.72 0.38 9.00
C HIS A 95 -1.24 1.67 9.66
N ILE A 96 -0.46 1.54 10.72
CA ILE A 96 0.08 2.66 11.49
C ILE A 96 1.59 2.58 11.51
N SER A 97 2.25 3.65 11.09
CA SER A 97 3.66 3.86 11.35
C SER A 97 3.84 5.03 12.30
N MET A 98 4.54 4.79 13.41
CA MET A 98 4.93 5.84 14.36
C MET A 98 6.26 6.50 13.99
N ASP A 99 6.96 5.95 12.98
CA ASP A 99 8.19 6.48 12.42
C ASP A 99 8.30 6.06 10.95
N ILE A 100 7.78 6.92 10.07
CA ILE A 100 7.57 6.67 8.64
C ILE A 100 8.84 6.17 7.91
N CYS A 101 10.05 6.54 8.35
CA CYS A 101 11.30 6.29 7.61
C CYS A 101 12.30 5.36 8.31
N SER A 102 11.97 4.86 9.50
CA SER A 102 12.92 4.10 10.33
C SER A 102 13.16 2.64 9.94
N GLY A 103 12.30 2.09 9.07
CA GLY A 103 12.33 0.66 8.75
C GLY A 103 11.81 -0.25 9.86
N TRP A 104 11.29 0.29 10.97
CA TRP A 104 10.57 -0.50 11.96
C TRP A 104 9.30 -1.10 11.37
N ILE A 105 8.96 -2.33 11.80
CA ILE A 105 7.76 -3.02 11.33
C ILE A 105 6.54 -2.21 11.81
N PRO A 106 5.75 -1.66 10.90
CA PRO A 106 4.59 -0.87 11.25
C PRO A 106 3.48 -1.77 11.84
N ILE A 107 2.57 -1.16 12.59
CA ILE A 107 1.46 -1.87 13.23
C ILE A 107 0.37 -2.10 12.19
N TYR A 108 -0.13 -3.32 12.08
CA TYR A 108 -1.12 -3.71 11.09
C TYR A 108 -2.32 -4.36 11.76
N TYR A 109 -3.51 -3.85 11.46
CA TYR A 109 -4.79 -4.33 11.97
C TYR A 109 -5.67 -4.84 10.82
N VAL A 110 -6.51 -5.84 11.10
CA VAL A 110 -7.41 -6.49 10.13
C VAL A 110 -8.86 -6.42 10.60
N GLY A 111 -9.81 -6.63 9.69
CA GLY A 111 -11.25 -6.54 10.00
C GLY A 111 -11.72 -5.11 10.25
N ILE A 112 -11.01 -4.13 9.72
CA ILE A 112 -11.33 -2.71 9.83
C ILE A 112 -12.34 -2.36 8.75
N SER A 113 -13.62 -2.54 9.08
CA SER A 113 -14.71 -2.04 8.26
C SER A 113 -14.83 -0.51 8.35
N GLU A 114 -15.61 0.09 7.45
CA GLU A 114 -15.91 1.53 7.49
C GLU A 114 -16.53 1.96 8.82
N MET A 115 -17.42 1.14 9.39
CA MET A 115 -18.02 1.38 10.71
C MET A 115 -16.96 1.35 11.83
N MET A 116 -15.96 0.46 11.73
CA MET A 116 -14.86 0.43 12.69
C MET A 116 -13.95 1.65 12.55
N LEU A 117 -13.69 2.09 11.32
CA LEU A 117 -12.94 3.32 11.05
C LEU A 117 -13.66 4.55 11.62
N GLU A 118 -14.98 4.63 11.47
CA GLU A 118 -15.80 5.67 12.10
C GLU A 118 -15.70 5.62 13.63
N LYS A 119 -15.82 4.42 14.23
CA LYS A 119 -15.68 4.23 15.68
C LYS A 119 -14.31 4.70 16.18
N LEU A 120 -13.22 4.40 15.46
CA LEU A 120 -11.89 4.89 15.80
C LEU A 120 -11.81 6.41 15.76
N SER A 121 -12.39 7.05 14.73
CA SER A 121 -12.41 8.52 14.60
C SER A 121 -13.10 9.21 15.79
N ASN A 122 -14.15 8.57 16.33
CA ASN A 122 -14.93 9.08 17.45
C ASN A 122 -14.36 8.70 18.83
N SER A 123 -13.42 7.75 18.89
CA SER A 123 -12.91 7.20 20.15
C SER A 123 -12.00 8.15 20.94
N GLY A 124 -11.28 9.04 20.25
CA GLY A 124 -10.26 9.89 20.89
C GLY A 124 -9.01 9.13 21.37
N LEU A 125 -8.81 7.88 20.93
CA LEU A 125 -7.69 7.04 21.34
C LEU A 125 -6.38 7.44 20.65
N LEU A 126 -5.28 7.24 21.37
CA LEU A 126 -3.92 7.22 20.81
C LEU A 126 -3.67 5.91 20.05
N PHE A 127 -2.68 5.90 19.17
CA PHE A 127 -2.37 4.72 18.36
C PHE A 127 -2.00 3.49 19.19
N GLU A 128 -1.33 3.71 20.33
CA GLU A 128 -0.94 2.67 21.29
C GLU A 128 -2.14 2.00 21.96
N GLN A 129 -3.29 2.67 21.98
CA GLN A 129 -4.52 2.20 22.61
C GLN A 129 -5.47 1.50 21.64
N TYR A 130 -5.12 1.41 20.35
CA TYR A 130 -5.99 0.78 19.36
C TYR A 130 -6.17 -0.71 19.60
N ASP A 131 -5.23 -1.35 20.29
CA ASP A 131 -5.31 -2.75 20.71
C ASP A 131 -6.52 -3.04 21.62
N GLU A 132 -7.11 -2.00 22.24
CA GLU A 132 -8.34 -2.12 23.04
C GLU A 132 -9.58 -2.38 22.18
N LEU A 133 -9.54 -2.02 20.88
CA LEU A 133 -10.67 -2.09 19.96
C LEU A 133 -10.41 -2.97 18.73
N LEU A 134 -9.15 -3.16 18.35
CA LEU A 134 -8.76 -3.74 17.08
C LEU A 134 -7.94 -5.02 17.26
N GLU A 135 -8.04 -5.92 16.28
CA GLU A 135 -7.22 -7.11 16.22
C GLU A 135 -5.99 -6.88 15.33
N LYS A 136 -4.79 -7.10 15.89
CA LYS A 136 -3.55 -7.08 15.11
C LYS A 136 -3.52 -8.25 14.14
N ALA A 137 -2.99 -8.02 12.93
CA ALA A 137 -2.73 -9.12 12.03
C ALA A 137 -1.70 -10.11 12.62
N PRO A 138 -1.85 -11.41 12.31
CA PRO A 138 -0.83 -12.38 12.65
C PRO A 138 0.49 -12.06 11.91
N PRO A 139 1.65 -12.45 12.49
CA PRO A 139 2.95 -12.25 11.87
C PRO A 139 3.00 -12.79 10.44
N GLY A 140 3.61 -12.03 9.53
CA GLY A 140 3.77 -12.44 8.11
C GLY A 140 2.60 -12.10 7.18
N LYS A 141 1.51 -11.51 7.68
CA LYS A 141 0.42 -10.94 6.85
C LYS A 141 0.58 -9.44 6.54
N SER A 142 1.64 -8.80 7.02
CA SER A 142 1.89 -7.39 6.73
C SER A 142 2.30 -7.24 5.26
N GLU A 143 1.44 -6.63 4.46
CA GLU A 143 1.83 -6.15 3.13
C GLU A 143 2.70 -4.90 3.32
N VAL A 144 3.91 -4.91 2.76
CA VAL A 144 4.75 -3.70 2.70
C VAL A 144 4.16 -2.79 1.64
N VAL A 145 3.36 -1.81 2.07
CA VAL A 145 2.85 -0.76 1.19
C VAL A 145 3.96 0.29 1.03
N LYS A 146 4.39 0.57 -0.21
CA LYS A 146 5.24 1.73 -0.47
C LYS A 146 4.38 2.97 -0.30
N THR A 147 4.64 3.74 0.74
CA THR A 147 3.86 4.94 1.10
C THR A 147 4.55 6.18 0.54
N ASN A 148 3.77 7.20 0.16
CA ASN A 148 4.34 8.46 -0.33
C ASN A 148 5.06 9.24 0.78
N GLY A 149 4.77 8.95 2.06
CA GLY A 149 5.38 9.63 3.22
C GLY A 149 6.91 9.55 3.25
N CYS A 150 7.51 8.50 2.68
CA CYS A 150 8.97 8.34 2.61
C CYS A 150 9.62 9.03 1.39
N MET A 151 8.88 9.27 0.31
CA MET A 151 9.47 9.79 -0.94
C MET A 151 10.00 11.21 -0.80
N GLY A 152 9.47 12.00 0.14
CA GLY A 152 10.00 13.32 0.48
C GLY A 152 11.38 13.31 1.17
N TYR A 153 11.90 12.14 1.58
CA TYR A 153 13.14 12.01 2.35
C TYR A 153 14.38 11.72 1.49
N TYR A 154 14.21 11.11 0.31
CA TYR A 154 15.31 10.74 -0.59
C TYR A 154 15.44 11.65 -1.83
N GLY A 155 14.67 12.74 -1.86
CA GLY A 155 14.58 13.68 -2.97
C GLY A 155 15.09 15.10 -2.67
N LYS A 156 16.18 15.21 -1.90
CA LYS A 156 17.01 16.44 -1.83
C LYS A 156 18.49 16.07 -1.92
#